data_AF-A0A915KA44-F1
#
_entry.id   AF-A0A915KA44-F1
#
_cell.length_a   1.000
_cell.length_b   1.000
_cell.length_c   1.000
_cell.angle_alpha   90.00
_cell.angle_beta   90.00
_cell.angle_gamma   90.00
#
_symmetry.space_group_name_H-M   'P 1'
#
loop_
_entity.id
_entity.type
_entity.pdbx_description
1 polymer ?
#
loop_
_entity_poly.entity_id
_entity_poly.type
_entity_poly.pdbx_seq_one_letter_code
_entity_poly.pdbx_strand_id
1 'polypeptide(L)'
;MIRREDIKSKDRDSTVVFECFKIGDVILARVVSLADMLSCILSTAEENLGVVYGRCPNSENLPHKMVAQNFSDLVCKECHVRENRKVAKIPQNLNEK
;
A
#
# COMPACT_ATOMS: atom_id res chain seq x y z
N MET A 1 -4.89 -8.49 9.87
CA MET A 1 -4.61 -9.35 8.69
C MET A 1 -5.42 -8.85 7.50
N ILE A 2 -4.85 -8.85 6.30
CA ILE A 2 -5.56 -8.56 5.04
C ILE A 2 -5.61 -9.86 4.23
N ARG A 3 -6.80 -10.25 3.80
CA ARG A 3 -6.99 -11.40 2.90
C ARG A 3 -6.91 -10.93 1.44
N ARG A 4 -6.64 -11.85 0.52
CA ARG A 4 -6.43 -11.51 -0.89
C ARG A 4 -7.66 -10.84 -1.52
N GLU A 5 -8.83 -11.36 -1.19
CA GLU A 5 -10.13 -10.89 -1.63
C GLU A 5 -10.50 -9.49 -1.11
N ASP A 6 -9.82 -9.02 -0.06
CA ASP A 6 -10.05 -7.72 0.58
C ASP A 6 -9.09 -6.62 0.10
N ILE A 7 -8.22 -6.92 -0.87
CA ILE A 7 -7.21 -5.97 -1.37
C ILE A 7 -7.79 -5.04 -2.43
N LYS A 8 -8.56 -5.56 -3.38
CA LYS A 8 -9.14 -4.78 -4.48
C LYS A 8 -10.65 -5.02 -4.54
N SER A 9 -11.41 -3.97 -4.87
CA SER A 9 -12.86 -4.11 -5.08
C SER A 9 -13.18 -4.96 -6.30
N LYS A 10 -12.40 -4.82 -7.37
CA LYS A 10 -12.47 -5.56 -8.64
C LYS A 10 -11.30 -6.55 -8.75
N ASP A 11 -11.46 -7.57 -9.60
CA ASP A 11 -10.39 -8.53 -9.93
C ASP A 11 -9.77 -9.23 -8.71
N ARG A 12 -10.60 -9.57 -7.72
CA ARG A 12 -10.19 -10.21 -6.46
C ARG A 12 -9.45 -11.53 -6.71
N ASP A 13 -9.89 -12.28 -7.71
CA ASP A 13 -9.37 -13.62 -8.01
C ASP A 13 -8.04 -13.63 -8.77
N SER A 14 -7.65 -12.52 -9.40
CA SER A 14 -6.36 -12.38 -10.07
C SER A 14 -5.38 -11.51 -9.27
N THR A 15 -5.79 -11.00 -8.11
CA THR A 15 -4.94 -10.12 -7.30
C THR A 15 -3.72 -10.87 -6.78
N VAL A 16 -2.53 -10.35 -7.11
CA VAL A 16 -1.24 -10.82 -6.61
C VAL A 16 -0.82 -9.94 -5.43
N VAL A 17 -0.79 -10.52 -4.22
CA VAL A 17 -0.54 -9.77 -2.97
C VAL A 17 0.82 -9.06 -2.99
N PHE A 18 1.86 -9.74 -3.50
CA PHE A 18 3.22 -9.20 -3.57
C PHE A 18 3.38 -8.03 -4.54
N GLU A 19 2.44 -7.83 -5.47
CA GLU A 19 2.39 -6.65 -6.35
C GLU A 19 1.58 -5.51 -5.74
N CYS A 20 0.88 -5.75 -4.63
CA CYS A 20 0.08 -4.75 -3.93
C CYS A 20 0.82 -4.17 -2.73
N PHE A 21 1.53 -5.02 -1.98
CA PHE A 21 2.22 -4.65 -0.75
C PHE A 21 3.61 -5.28 -0.68
N LYS A 22 4.56 -4.56 -0.08
CA LYS A 22 5.88 -5.07 0.28
C LYS A 22 6.12 -4.91 1.78
N ILE A 23 7.13 -5.64 2.26
CA ILE A 23 7.57 -5.56 3.64
C ILE A 23 8.10 -4.14 3.89
N GLY A 24 7.68 -3.53 5.01
CA GLY A 24 8.04 -2.17 5.39
C GLY A 24 7.07 -1.09 4.89
N ASP A 25 6.02 -1.48 4.19
CA ASP A 25 4.97 -0.54 3.77
C ASP A 25 4.11 -0.10 4.94
N VAL A 26 3.78 1.19 4.94
CA VAL A 26 2.70 1.72 5.77
C VAL A 26 1.45 1.79 4.90
N ILE A 27 0.39 1.15 5.36
CA ILE A 27 -0.87 1.03 4.64
C ILE A 27 -2.00 1.66 5.44
N LEU A 28 -2.89 2.38 4.75
CA LEU A 28 -4.18 2.80 5.28
C LEU A 28 -5.21 1.74 4.89
N ALA A 29 -5.86 1.15 5.90
CA ALA A 29 -6.84 0.09 5.73
C ALA A 29 -8.04 0.31 6.66
N ARG A 30 -9.19 -0.25 6.29
CA ARG A 30 -10.41 -0.23 7.10
C ARG A 30 -10.53 -1.53 7.88
N VAL A 31 -10.88 -1.44 9.17
CA VAL A 31 -11.27 -2.59 9.98
C VAL A 31 -12.64 -3.08 9.50
N VAL A 32 -12.72 -4.34 9.08
CA VAL A 32 -13.97 -4.99 8.66
C VAL A 32 -14.60 -5.73 9.82
N SER A 33 -13.79 -6.50 10.55
CA SER A 33 -14.23 -7.25 11.72
C SER A 33 -13.06 -7.52 12.65
N LEU A 34 -13.36 -7.94 13.87
CA LEU A 34 -12.39 -8.60 14.73
C LEU A 34 -12.23 -10.05 14.23
N ALA A 35 -10.99 -10.56 14.23
CA ALA A 35 -10.71 -11.96 13.91
C ALA A 35 -10.55 -12.77 15.20
N ASP A 36 -9.78 -12.24 16.15
CA ASP A 36 -9.59 -12.74 17.50
C ASP A 36 -9.33 -11.55 18.45
N MET A 37 -8.92 -11.80 19.70
CA MET A 37 -8.63 -10.72 20.67
C MET A 37 -7.44 -9.83 20.29
N LEU A 38 -6.52 -10.30 19.45
CA LEU A 38 -5.27 -9.60 19.13
C LEU A 38 -5.19 -9.17 17.66
N SER A 39 -6.16 -9.56 16.83
CA SER A 39 -6.11 -9.33 15.40
C SER A 39 -7.46 -8.94 14.81
N CYS A 40 -7.40 -8.05 13.82
CA CYS A 40 -8.54 -7.58 13.05
C CYS A 40 -8.42 -8.05 11.60
N ILE A 41 -9.56 -8.30 10.96
CA ILE A 41 -9.64 -8.41 9.50
C ILE A 41 -9.72 -7.00 8.92
N LEU A 42 -8.82 -6.72 7.99
CA LEU A 42 -8.63 -5.42 7.37
C LEU A 42 -8.93 -5.50 5.87
N SER A 43 -9.43 -4.41 5.30
CA SER A 43 -9.66 -4.27 3.85
C SER A 43 -9.04 -2.99 3.31
N THR A 44 -8.54 -3.07 2.07
CA THR A 44 -8.04 -1.96 1.25
C THR A 44 -8.74 -1.86 -0.09
N ALA A 45 -9.92 -2.50 -0.23
CA ALA A 45 -10.65 -2.61 -1.48
C ALA A 45 -11.07 -1.27 -2.10
N GLU A 46 -11.22 -0.23 -1.27
CA GLU A 46 -11.55 1.13 -1.67
C GLU A 46 -10.35 1.84 -2.35
N GLU A 47 -10.63 2.87 -3.15
CA GLU A 47 -9.57 3.57 -3.88
C GLU A 47 -8.68 4.43 -2.97
N ASN A 48 -9.25 4.97 -1.89
CA ASN A 48 -8.54 5.83 -0.93
C ASN A 48 -7.77 5.01 0.11
N LEU A 49 -7.78 3.67 0.01
CA LEU A 49 -7.10 2.74 0.90
C LEU A 49 -6.01 1.97 0.15
N GLY A 50 -4.91 1.70 0.85
CA GLY A 50 -3.70 1.13 0.25
C GLY A 50 -2.42 1.68 0.88
N VAL A 51 -1.30 1.50 0.19
CA VAL A 51 0.02 2.00 0.58
C VAL A 51 0.00 3.53 0.58
N VAL A 52 0.37 4.11 1.72
CA VAL A 52 0.54 5.56 1.91
C VAL A 52 2.02 5.93 1.98
N TYR A 53 2.87 4.98 2.35
CA TYR A 53 4.31 5.14 2.37
C TYR A 53 4.98 3.80 2.01
N GLY A 54 5.92 3.84 1.07
CA GLY A 54 6.71 2.68 0.66
C GLY A 54 8.21 2.97 0.80
N ARG A 55 8.95 1.95 1.22
CA ARG A 55 10.41 1.97 1.29
C ARG A 55 11.00 1.41 -0.01
N CYS A 56 12.00 2.10 -0.55
CA CYS A 56 12.77 1.60 -1.68
C CYS A 56 13.60 0.35 -1.28
N PRO A 57 13.61 -0.73 -2.07
CA PRO A 57 14.37 -1.94 -1.77
C PRO A 57 15.90 -1.72 -1.89
N ASN A 58 16.35 -0.92 -2.85
CA ASN A 58 17.78 -0.68 -3.11
C ASN A 58 18.44 0.33 -2.15
N SER A 59 17.81 0.56 -1.01
CA SER A 59 18.22 1.54 -0.01
C SER A 59 18.83 0.77 1.16
N GLU A 60 20.10 0.41 1.01
CA GLU A 60 20.84 -0.30 2.06
C GLU A 60 21.19 0.64 3.22
N ASN A 61 21.60 1.88 2.93
CA ASN A 61 22.18 2.79 3.93
C ASN A 61 21.31 4.02 4.29
N LEU A 62 20.43 4.49 3.41
CA LEU A 62 19.57 5.66 3.67
C LEU A 62 18.16 5.43 3.10
N PRO A 63 17.07 5.52 3.88
CA PRO A 63 15.70 5.22 3.41
C PRO A 63 15.29 6.18 2.29
N HIS A 64 15.39 5.72 1.04
CA HIS A 64 14.88 6.50 -0.09
C HIS A 64 13.36 6.43 -0.08
N LYS A 65 12.73 7.61 0.00
CA LYS A 65 11.28 7.73 -0.07
C LYS A 65 10.84 7.43 -1.50
N MET A 66 9.84 6.55 -1.63
CA MET A 66 9.16 6.35 -2.91
C MET A 66 7.92 7.24 -2.95
N VAL A 67 7.66 7.85 -4.11
CA VAL A 67 6.48 8.66 -4.34
C VAL A 67 5.51 7.93 -5.24
N ALA A 68 4.22 8.15 -5.02
CA ALA A 68 3.17 7.71 -5.93
C ALA A 68 3.30 8.47 -7.25
N GLN A 69 3.55 7.75 -8.34
CA GLN A 69 3.42 8.34 -9.68
C GLN A 69 1.99 8.13 -10.19
N ASN A 70 1.49 6.91 -10.01
CA ASN A 70 0.14 6.47 -10.37
C ASN A 70 -0.49 5.71 -9.18
N PHE A 71 -1.74 5.31 -9.30
CA PHE A 71 -2.45 4.52 -8.29
C PHE A 71 -1.94 3.07 -8.14
N SER A 72 -1.04 2.65 -9.02
CA SER A 72 -0.51 1.28 -9.08
C SER A 72 1.00 1.21 -8.87
N ASP A 73 1.69 2.35 -8.83
CA ASP A 73 3.16 2.39 -8.88
C ASP A 73 3.72 3.39 -7.87
N LEU A 74 4.72 2.93 -7.11
CA LEU A 74 5.64 3.77 -6.41
C LEU A 74 6.95 3.88 -7.19
N VAL A 75 7.51 5.09 -7.25
CA VAL A 75 8.80 5.34 -7.90
C VAL A 75 9.73 6.02 -6.91
N CYS A 76 10.92 5.47 -6.76
CA CYS A 76 11.99 6.11 -6.01
C CYS A 76 12.54 7.31 -6.80
N LYS A 77 12.65 8.48 -6.16
CA LYS A 77 13.21 9.67 -6.82
C LYS A 77 14.72 9.60 -7.04
N GLU A 78 15.44 8.83 -6.22
CA GLU A 78 16.90 8.75 -6.25
C GLU A 78 17.41 7.69 -7.23
N CYS A 79 16.92 6.46 -7.13
CA CYS A 79 17.41 5.34 -7.95
C CYS A 79 16.47 4.99 -9.12
N HIS A 80 15.36 5.72 -9.27
CA HIS A 80 14.37 5.54 -10.35
C HIS A 80 13.74 4.14 -10.46
N VAL A 81 13.92 3.28 -9.44
CA VAL A 81 13.24 1.98 -9.36
C VAL A 81 11.74 2.21 -9.23
N ARG A 82 10.98 1.52 -10.09
CA ARG A 82 9.53 1.44 -10.05
C ARG A 82 9.12 0.12 -9.43
N GLU A 83 8.16 0.17 -8.51
CA GLU A 83 7.54 -1.01 -7.95
C GLU A 83 6.02 -0.90 -7.98
N ASN A 84 5.37 -1.98 -8.41
CA ASN A 84 3.93 -2.12 -8.32
C ASN A 84 3.51 -2.15 -6.86
N ARG A 85 2.53 -1.31 -6.50
CA ARG A 85 1.88 -1.23 -5.19
C ARG A 85 0.42 -0.81 -5.34
N LYS A 86 -0.46 -1.24 -4.44
CA LYS A 86 -1.83 -0.70 -4.32
C LYS A 86 -1.74 0.64 -3.59
N VAL A 87 -1.57 1.74 -4.30
CA VAL A 87 -1.39 3.06 -3.68
C VAL A 87 -2.75 3.67 -3.29
N ALA A 88 -2.83 4.23 -2.08
CA ALA A 88 -4.02 4.93 -1.62
C ALA A 88 -4.18 6.29 -2.32
N LYS A 89 -5.41 6.59 -2.78
CA LYS A 89 -5.77 7.93 -3.25
C LYS A 89 -6.05 8.85 -2.06
N ILE A 90 -5.02 9.54 -1.58
CA ILE A 90 -5.18 10.52 -0.49
C ILE A 90 -5.34 11.92 -1.10
N PRO A 91 -6.40 12.68 -0.77
CA PRO A 91 -6.49 14.08 -1.17
C PRO A 91 -5.33 14.87 -0.55
N GLN A 92 -4.67 15.71 -1.35
CA GLN A 92 -3.40 16.39 -1.02
C GLN A 92 -3.45 17.25 0.26
N ASN A 93 -4.64 17.59 0.76
CA ASN A 93 -4.87 18.45 1.93
C ASN A 93 -4.42 17.85 3.28
N LEU A 94 -3.91 16.62 3.31
CA LEU A 94 -3.43 15.95 4.54
C LEU A 94 -1.89 15.99 4.70
N ASN A 95 -1.15 16.46 3.69
CA ASN A 95 0.31 16.47 3.70
C ASN A 95 0.93 17.82 4.13
N GLU A 96 0.12 18.79 4.58
CA GLU A 96 0.54 20.17 4.87
C GLU A 96 0.34 20.62 6.33
N LYS A 97 0.40 19.70 7.31
CA LYS A 97 0.45 20.09 8.72
C LYS A 97 1.72 19.61 9.42
#